data_AF-A0AAP9SE19-F1
#
_entry.id   AF-A0AAP9SE19-F1
#
_cell.length_a   1.000
_cell.length_b   1.000
_cell.length_c   1.000
_cell.angle_alpha   90.00
_cell.angle_beta   90.00
_cell.angle_gamma   90.00
#
_symmetry.space_group_name_H-M   'P 1'
#
loop_
_entity.id
_entity.type
_entity.pdbx_description
1 polymer ?
#
loop_
_entity_poly.entity_id
_entity_poly.type
_entity_poly.pdbx_seq_one_letter_code
_entity_poly.pdbx_strand_id
1 'polypeptide(L)' 'MKLLIGSVTKCEEIKQAVLSMELPLTYQGKKGLQMVFDCTSDEDEKIILRKVKDELKQLPELGGIFYNVTCE' A
#
# COMPACT_ATOMS: atom_id res chain seq x y z
N MET A 1 8.02 2.79 10.13
CA MET A 1 8.57 2.76 8.75
C MET A 1 7.53 3.34 7.80
N LYS A 2 7.89 3.99 6.68
CA LYS A 2 6.88 4.56 5.77
C LYS A 2 6.74 3.71 4.52
N LEU A 3 5.53 3.26 4.22
CA LEU A 3 5.17 2.65 2.97
C LEU A 3 4.71 3.73 1.98
N LEU A 4 5.22 3.66 0.76
CA LEU A 4 4.88 4.52 -0.35
C LEU A 4 4.21 3.66 -1.41
N ILE A 5 2.94 3.94 -1.70
CA ILE A 5 2.17 3.23 -2.71
C ILE A 5 1.82 4.21 -3.84
N GLY A 6 2.59 4.15 -4.92
CA GLY A 6 2.34 4.92 -6.13
C GLY A 6 1.34 4.21 -7.03
N SER A 7 0.31 4.89 -7.50
CA SER A 7 -0.54 4.36 -8.56
C SER A 7 -0.95 5.45 -9.53
N VAL A 8 -1.06 5.09 -10.81
CA VAL A 8 -1.50 6.01 -11.87
C VAL A 8 -3.02 6.22 -11.82
N THR A 9 -3.76 5.20 -11.39
CA THR A 9 -5.23 5.19 -11.29
C THR A 9 -5.66 4.45 -10.01
N LYS A 10 -6.93 4.60 -9.60
CA LYS A 10 -7.52 3.88 -8.45
C LYS A 10 -6.81 4.04 -7.09
N CYS A 11 -6.27 5.23 -6.81
CA CYS A 11 -5.65 5.54 -5.51
C CYS A 11 -6.59 5.28 -4.31
N GLU A 12 -7.88 5.61 -4.43
CA GLU A 12 -8.86 5.40 -3.35
C GLU A 12 -9.14 3.92 -3.07
N GLU A 13 -9.26 3.09 -4.10
CA GLU A 13 -9.45 1.64 -3.92
C GLU A 13 -8.22 1.01 -3.27
N ILE A 14 -7.01 1.39 -3.72
CA ILE A 14 -5.75 0.96 -3.09
C ILE A 14 -5.69 1.42 -1.63
N LYS A 15 -6.12 2.65 -1.34
CA LYS A 15 -6.16 3.17 0.03
C LYS A 15 -7.11 2.35 0.90
N GLN A 16 -8.32 2.11 0.42
CA GLN A 16 -9.32 1.32 1.13
C GLN A 16 -8.80 -0.09 1.36
N ALA A 17 -8.24 -0.73 0.35
CA ALA A 17 -7.63 -2.04 0.45
C ALA A 17 -6.57 -2.10 1.55
N VAL A 18 -5.60 -1.17 1.52
CA VAL A 18 -4.49 -1.12 2.47
C VAL A 18 -4.97 -0.83 3.88
N LEU A 19 -5.99 0.03 4.04
CA LEU A 19 -6.63 0.30 5.33
C LEU A 19 -7.53 -0.85 5.82
N SER A 20 -8.02 -1.69 4.91
CA SER A 20 -8.80 -2.89 5.23
C SER A 20 -7.93 -4.07 5.65
N MET A 21 -6.61 -4.02 5.40
CA MET A 21 -5.68 -5.05 5.85
C MET A 21 -5.59 -5.04 7.38
N GLU A 22 -5.42 -6.21 7.99
CA GLU A 22 -5.12 -6.36 9.43
C GLU A 22 -3.68 -5.94 9.79
N LEU A 23 -3.06 -5.07 8.97
CA LEU A 23 -1.74 -4.53 9.20
C LEU A 23 -1.87 -3.18 9.91
N PRO A 24 -0.93 -2.81 10.80
CA PRO A 24 -0.94 -1.51 11.45
C PRO A 24 -0.39 -0.43 10.51
N LEU A 25 -1.08 -0.25 9.38
CA LEU A 25 -0.79 0.74 8.34
C LEU A 25 -1.75 1.93 8.50
N THR A 26 -1.21 3.10 8.79
CA THR A 26 -1.97 4.34 8.95
C THR A 26 -1.71 5.26 7.78
N TYR A 27 -2.76 5.69 7.08
CA TYR A 27 -2.60 6.65 5.98
C TYR A 27 -2.16 8.03 6.50
N GLN A 28 -0.98 8.50 6.09
CA GLN A 28 -0.45 9.82 6.46
C GLN A 28 -0.77 10.91 5.42
N GLY A 29 -1.02 10.54 4.17
CA GLY A 29 -1.31 11.51 3.13
C GLY A 29 -0.84 11.06 1.75
N LYS A 30 -0.78 12.01 0.82
CA LYS A 30 -0.34 11.79 -0.56
C LYS A 30 0.85 12.69 -0.88
N LYS A 31 1.92 12.10 -1.41
CA LYS A 31 3.13 12.76 -1.89
C LYS A 31 3.19 12.59 -3.42
N GLY A 32 2.63 13.57 -4.14
CA GLY A 32 2.54 13.52 -5.60
C GLY A 32 1.58 12.42 -6.09
N LEU A 33 2.09 11.44 -6.83
CA LEU A 33 1.34 10.25 -7.27
C LEU A 33 1.41 9.09 -6.27
N GLN A 34 2.11 9.27 -5.15
CA GLN A 34 2.32 8.22 -4.15
C GLN A 34 1.52 8.48 -2.88
N MET A 35 0.91 7.44 -2.35
CA MET A 35 0.19 7.45 -1.08
C MET A 35 1.14 7.00 0.02
N VAL A 36 1.19 7.75 1.11
CA VAL A 36 2.10 7.51 2.23
C VAL A 36 1.31 6.84 3.35
N PHE A 37 1.77 5.67 3.76
CA PHE A 37 1.26 4.93 4.90
C PHE A 37 2.38 4.80 5.93
N ASP A 38 2.10 5.12 7.18
CA ASP A 38 3.00 4.83 8.28
C ASP A 38 2.69 3.41 8.77
N CYS A 39 3.70 2.56 8.83
CA CYS A 39 3.60 1.23 9.40
C CYS A 39 4.31 1.20 10.76
N THR A 40 3.55 0.85 11.80
CA THR A 40 4.05 0.69 13.18
C THR A 40 4.23 -0.78 13.55
N SER A 41 4.56 -1.63 12.58
CA SER A 41 4.96 -3.02 12.83
C SER A 41 6.47 -3.13 13.07
N ASP A 42 6.86 -4.04 13.96
CA ASP A 42 8.25 -4.50 14.16
C ASP A 42 8.62 -5.62 13.16
N GLU A 43 7.70 -6.02 12.27
CA GLU A 43 7.97 -7.00 11.20
C GLU A 43 8.93 -6.44 10.15
N ASP A 44 9.71 -7.32 9.52
CA ASP A 44 10.58 -6.98 8.39
C ASP A 44 9.82 -6.22 7.29
N GLU A 45 10.40 -5.11 6.83
CA GLU A 45 9.86 -4.28 5.75
C GLU A 45 9.52 -5.10 4.50
N LYS A 46 10.34 -6.11 4.17
CA LYS A 46 10.14 -7.00 3.01
C LYS A 46 8.91 -7.88 3.17
N ILE A 47 8.60 -8.32 4.39
CA ILE A 47 7.41 -9.13 4.68
C ILE A 47 6.17 -8.26 4.52
N ILE A 48 6.17 -7.06 5.08
CA ILE A 48 5.05 -6.11 4.97
C ILE A 48 4.81 -5.72 3.51
N LEU A 49 5.88 -5.36 2.77
CA LEU A 49 5.80 -5.06 1.33
C LEU A 49 5.21 -6.22 0.54
N ARG A 50 5.59 -7.46 0.87
CA ARG A 50 5.07 -8.66 0.21
C ARG A 50 3.60 -8.86 0.52
N LYS A 51 3.18 -8.75 1.78
CA LYS A 51 1.76 -8.85 2.19
C LYS A 51 0.90 -7.81 1.45
N VAL A 52 1.32 -6.55 1.47
CA VAL A 52 0.61 -5.45 0.80
C VAL A 52 0.52 -5.70 -0.71
N LYS A 53 1.61 -6.13 -1.36
CA LYS A 53 1.56 -6.49 -2.79
C LYS A 53 0.66 -7.68 -3.09
N ASP A 54 0.64 -8.70 -2.23
CA ASP A 54 -0.15 -9.91 -2.45
C ASP A 54 -1.65 -9.60 -2.36
N GLU A 55 -2.07 -8.89 -1.31
CA GLU A 55 -3.44 -8.41 -1.13
C GLU A 55 -3.88 -7.49 -2.27
N LEU A 56 -3.04 -6.50 -2.65
CA LEU A 56 -3.34 -5.62 -3.78
C LEU A 56 -3.44 -6.38 -5.11
N LYS A 57 -2.74 -7.50 -5.26
CA LYS A 57 -2.82 -8.37 -6.44
C LYS A 57 -4.06 -9.26 -6.41
N GLN A 58 -4.57 -9.62 -5.23
CA GLN A 58 -5.80 -10.38 -5.08
C GLN A 58 -7.04 -9.55 -5.39
N LEU A 59 -6.95 -8.22 -5.32
CA LEU A 59 -8.05 -7.35 -5.67
C LEU A 59 -8.31 -7.37 -7.17
N PRO A 60 -9.47 -7.91 -7.62
CA PRO A 60 -9.80 -7.97 -9.04
C PRO A 60 -9.93 -6.56 -9.63
N GLU A 61 -10.28 -5.58 -8.80
CA GLU A 61 -10.42 -4.18 -9.17
C GLU A 61 -9.08 -3.53 -9.54
N LEU A 62 -7.97 -4.07 -9.02
CA LEU A 62 -6.59 -3.66 -9.32
C LEU A 62 -5.90 -4.59 -10.32
N GLY A 63 -6.59 -5.64 -10.80
CA GLY A 63 -6.11 -6.61 -11.77
C GLY A 63 -5.82 -5.96 -13.12
N GLY A 64 -4.60 -5.44 -13.29
CA GLY A 64 -4.15 -4.72 -14.49
C GLY A 64 -3.67 -3.29 -14.23
N ILE A 65 -3.70 -2.82 -12.98
CA ILE A 65 -3.24 -1.48 -12.60
C ILE A 65 -1.78 -1.51 -12.23
N PHE A 66 -1.02 -0.58 -12.81
CA PHE A 66 0.36 -0.35 -12.45
C PHE A 66 0.42 0.45 -11.15
N TYR A 67 0.71 -0.25 -10.07
CA TYR A 67 1.08 0.35 -8.79
C TYR A 67 2.50 -0.05 -8.40
N ASN A 68 3.18 0.86 -7.71
CA ASN A 68 4.51 0.64 -7.15
C ASN A 68 4.41 0.72 -5.62
N VAL A 69 5.03 -0.23 -4.93
CA VAL A 69 5.06 -0.28 -3.47
C VAL A 69 6.53 -0.26 -3.06
N THR A 70 6.93 0.80 -2.36
CA THR A 70 8.29 1.02 -1.86
C THR A 70 8.23 1.42 -0.39
N CYS A 71 9.31 1.23 0.36
CA CYS A 71 9.44 1.72 1.74
C CYS A 71 10.49 2.84 1.82
N GLU A 72 10.24 3.82 2.69
CA GLU A 72 11.12 4.95 3.05
C GLU A 72 11.29 5.03 4.58
#